data_AF-A0A1Q7T3Y5-F1
#
_entry.id   AF-A0A1Q7T3Y5-F1
#
_cell.length_a   1.000
_cell.length_b   1.000
_cell.length_c   1.000
_cell.angle_alpha   90.00
_cell.angle_beta   90.00
_cell.angle_gamma   90.00
#
_symmetry.space_group_name_H-M   'P 1'
#
loop_
_entity.id
_entity.type
_entity.pdbx_description
1 polymer ?
#
loop_
_entity_poly.entity_id
_entity_poly.type
_entity_poly.pdbx_seq_one_letter_code
_entity_poly.pdbx_strand_id
1 'polypeptide(L)'
;MTQLPSNQHITYQLQYRKCGKAACSTCRDGQGHGPYWYAYWREGSRLRSGYIGKVPPGGEMTHAVIHSNIGATLTITPEEATPVMI
;
A
#
# COMPACT_ATOMS: atom_id res chain seq x y z
N MET A 1 -4.60 -8.49 -7.99
CA MET A 1 -5.16 -8.57 -6.62
C MET A 1 -6.29 -9.57 -6.62
N THR A 2 -6.49 -10.33 -5.55
CA THR A 2 -7.55 -11.34 -5.49
C THR A 2 -8.91 -10.66 -5.45
N GLN A 3 -9.82 -10.99 -6.37
CA GLN A 3 -11.21 -10.51 -6.30
C GLN A 3 -11.94 -11.31 -5.22
N LEU A 4 -12.44 -10.62 -4.20
CA LEU A 4 -13.20 -11.23 -3.10
C LEU A 4 -14.69 -11.26 -3.44
N PRO A 5 -15.42 -12.31 -3.03
CA PRO A 5 -16.87 -12.34 -3.18
C PRO A 5 -17.54 -11.32 -2.26
N SER A 6 -18.54 -10.60 -2.76
CA SER A 6 -19.27 -9.56 -2.00
C SER A 6 -20.38 -10.11 -1.10
N ASN A 7 -20.91 -11.30 -1.37
CA ASN A 7 -22.05 -11.88 -0.65
C ASN A 7 -21.71 -13.23 0.01
N GLN A 8 -20.52 -13.35 0.57
CA GLN A 8 -20.07 -14.55 1.28
C GLN A 8 -19.37 -14.18 2.59
N HIS A 9 -19.41 -15.09 3.56
CA HIS A 9 -18.60 -14.94 4.77
C HIS A 9 -17.11 -15.11 4.43
N ILE A 10 -16.32 -14.10 4.80
CA ILE A 10 -14.88 -14.10 4.61
C ILE A 10 -14.20 -14.09 5.98
N THR A 11 -13.27 -15.01 6.18
CA THR A 11 -12.36 -14.99 7.33
C THR A 11 -11.02 -14.42 6.92
N TYR A 12 -10.51 -13.45 7.68
CA TYR A 12 -9.20 -12.85 7.46
C TYR A 12 -8.19 -13.36 8.48
N GLN A 13 -6.98 -13.72 8.03
CA GLN A 13 -5.91 -14.17 8.91
C GLN A 13 -4.55 -13.65 8.47
N LEU A 14 -3.72 -13.29 9.44
CA LEU A 14 -2.31 -12.93 9.27
C LEU A 14 -1.44 -14.18 9.07
N GLN A 15 -0.54 -14.14 8.09
CA GLN A 15 0.36 -15.24 7.77
C GLN A 15 1.75 -14.77 7.36
N TYR A 16 2.76 -15.50 7.82
CA TYR A 16 4.14 -15.39 7.33
C TYR A 16 4.35 -16.29 6.10
N ARG A 17 5.23 -15.88 5.19
CA ARG A 17 5.56 -16.61 3.96
C ARG A 17 7.07 -16.77 3.81
N LYS A 18 7.51 -17.98 3.47
CA LYS A 18 8.90 -18.24 3.08
C LYS A 18 9.09 -17.88 1.61
N CYS A 19 10.16 -17.17 1.28
CA CYS A 19 10.44 -16.74 -0.10
C CYS A 19 11.17 -17.79 -0.95
N GLY A 20 11.60 -18.91 -0.35
CA GLY A 20 12.30 -20.01 -1.03
C GLY A 20 13.77 -19.75 -1.35
N LYS A 21 14.28 -18.53 -1.13
CA LYS A 21 15.71 -18.20 -1.37
C LYS A 21 16.57 -18.76 -0.25
N ALA A 22 17.55 -19.60 -0.61
CA ALA A 22 18.47 -20.22 0.36
C ALA A 22 19.27 -19.20 1.19
N ALA A 23 19.63 -18.06 0.59
CA ALA A 23 20.38 -17.00 1.25
C ALA A 23 19.52 -16.07 2.13
N CYS A 24 18.20 -16.28 2.23
CA CYS A 24 17.33 -15.37 2.99
C CYS A 24 17.39 -15.66 4.50
N SER A 25 18.14 -14.86 5.24
CA SER A 25 18.23 -14.95 6.72
C SER A 25 16.86 -14.75 7.40
N THR A 26 16.03 -13.82 6.94
CA THR A 26 14.66 -13.62 7.46
C THR A 26 13.82 -14.90 7.41
N CYS A 27 14.01 -15.72 6.36
CA CYS A 27 13.31 -16.99 6.22
C CYS A 27 14.01 -18.14 6.95
N ARG A 28 15.34 -18.16 7.01
CA ARG A 28 16.11 -19.23 7.67
C ARG A 28 16.04 -19.13 9.19
N ASP A 29 16.24 -17.93 9.71
CA ASP A 29 16.47 -17.67 11.13
C ASP A 29 15.18 -17.17 11.82
N GLY A 30 14.15 -16.79 11.05
CA GLY A 30 12.88 -16.26 11.56
C GLY A 30 11.62 -16.91 10.99
N GLN A 31 10.45 -16.34 11.30
CA GLN A 31 9.14 -16.86 10.88
C GLN A 31 8.92 -16.77 9.36
N GLY A 32 9.69 -15.94 8.65
CA GLY A 32 9.52 -15.64 7.22
C GLY A 32 9.04 -14.21 7.01
N HIS A 33 8.73 -13.87 5.76
CA HIS A 33 8.25 -12.54 5.41
C HIS A 33 6.79 -12.36 5.83
N GLY A 34 6.48 -11.21 6.43
CA GLY A 34 5.13 -10.87 6.87
C GLY A 34 5.11 -10.33 8.30
N PRO A 35 3.96 -10.40 8.98
CA PRO A 35 2.77 -11.13 8.55
C PRO A 35 1.98 -10.37 7.47
N TYR A 36 1.31 -11.12 6.59
CA TYR A 36 0.42 -10.58 5.56
C TYR A 36 -1.01 -11.07 5.77
N TRP A 37 -1.97 -10.23 5.40
CA TRP A 37 -3.37 -10.59 5.38
C TRP A 37 -3.71 -11.49 4.20
N TYR A 38 -4.43 -12.55 4.53
CA TYR A 38 -5.12 -13.42 3.59
C TYR A 38 -6.60 -13.51 3.92
N ALA A 39 -7.42 -13.58 2.89
CA ALA A 39 -8.83 -13.88 2.97
C ALA A 39 -9.07 -15.36 2.70
N TYR A 40 -10.09 -15.92 3.35
CA TYR A 40 -10.54 -17.29 3.18
C TYR A 40 -12.06 -17.32 3.04
N TRP A 41 -12.56 -18.03 2.04
CA TRP A 41 -13.99 -18.18 1.76
C TRP A 41 -14.28 -19.54 1.10
N ARG A 42 -15.54 -19.97 1.09
CA ARG A 42 -15.97 -21.23 0.47
C ARG A 42 -16.64 -21.00 -0.87
N GLU A 43 -16.09 -21.59 -1.92
CA GLU A 43 -16.73 -21.67 -3.23
C GLU A 43 -17.29 -23.09 -3.41
N GLY A 44 -18.57 -23.27 -3.08
CA GLY A 44 -19.18 -24.60 -2.96
C GLY A 44 -18.46 -25.47 -1.92
N SER A 45 -17.95 -26.63 -2.34
CA SER A 45 -17.19 -27.53 -1.47
C SER A 45 -15.71 -27.13 -1.29
N ARG A 46 -15.21 -26.17 -2.06
CA ARG A 46 -13.78 -25.82 -2.09
C ARG A 46 -13.49 -24.62 -1.19
N LEU A 47 -12.48 -24.75 -0.32
CA LEU A 47 -11.90 -23.62 0.39
C LEU A 47 -10.98 -22.85 -0.56
N ARG A 48 -11.25 -21.56 -0.73
CA ARG A 48 -10.43 -20.63 -1.50
C ARG A 48 -9.68 -19.71 -0.55
N SER A 49 -8.55 -19.20 -1.03
CA SER A 49 -7.78 -18.18 -0.33
C SER A 49 -7.30 -17.10 -1.29
N GLY A 50 -7.08 -15.91 -0.74
CA GLY A 50 -6.65 -14.75 -1.51
C GLY A 50 -5.68 -13.89 -0.72
N TYR A 51 -4.60 -13.47 -1.36
CA TYR A 51 -3.66 -12.51 -0.77
C TYR A 51 -4.26 -11.11 -0.79
N ILE A 52 -4.21 -10.43 0.36
CA ILE A 52 -4.73 -9.06 0.53
C ILE A 52 -3.57 -8.07 0.58
N GLY A 53 -2.58 -8.28 1.44
CA GLY A 53 -1.46 -7.38 1.59
C GLY A 53 -1.00 -7.20 3.03
N LYS A 54 -0.38 -6.07 3.34
CA LYS A 54 0.10 -5.76 4.70
C LYS A 54 -0.99 -5.16 5.60
N VAL A 55 -2.07 -4.65 5.00
CA VAL A 55 -3.12 -3.89 5.69
C VAL A 55 -4.41 -4.70 5.60
N PRO A 56 -5.19 -4.80 6.69
CA PRO A 56 -6.46 -5.50 6.65
C PRO A 56 -7.45 -4.77 5.73
N PRO A 57 -8.42 -5.47 5.13
CA PRO A 57 -9.54 -4.81 4.47
C PRO A 57 -10.32 -3.99 5.50
N GLY A 58 -10.60 -2.72 5.18
CA GLY A 58 -11.16 -1.74 6.11
C GLY A 58 -10.10 -0.90 6.85
N GLY A 59 -8.82 -1.27 6.76
CA GLY A 59 -7.72 -0.36 7.08
C GLY A 59 -7.47 0.55 5.88
N GLU A 60 -8.07 1.74 5.87
CA GLU A 60 -7.68 2.77 4.91
C GLU A 60 -6.20 3.12 5.14
N MET A 61 -5.33 2.73 4.21
CA MET A 61 -4.11 3.49 4.00
C MET A 61 -4.50 4.68 3.14
N THR A 62 -4.79 5.80 3.79
CA THR A 62 -4.98 7.10 3.14
C THR A 62 -3.71 7.42 2.36
N HIS A 63 -3.68 7.01 1.09
CA HIS A 63 -2.76 7.60 0.13
C HIS A 63 -3.23 9.04 -0.04
N ALA A 64 -2.59 9.97 0.67
CA ALA A 64 -2.63 11.37 0.31
C ALA A 64 -2.21 11.44 -1.16
N VAL A 65 -3.18 11.67 -2.03
CA VAL A 65 -2.94 11.95 -3.44
C VAL A 65 -2.22 13.29 -3.49
N ILE A 66 -0.88 13.25 -3.55
CA ILE A 66 -0.09 14.40 -3.95
C ILE A 66 -0.30 14.53 -5.46
N HIS A 67 -1.33 15.27 -5.87
CA HIS A 67 -1.31 15.89 -7.19
C HIS A 67 -0.28 17.01 -7.15
N SER A 68 0.97 16.71 -7.50
CA SER A 68 1.98 17.72 -7.80
C SER A 68 1.57 18.45 -9.08
N ASN A 69 0.82 19.54 -8.95
CA ASN A 69 0.75 20.53 -10.01
C ASN A 69 1.92 21.50 -9.83
N ILE A 70 3.13 21.06 -10.17
CA ILE A 70 4.27 21.99 -10.33
C ILE A 70 4.18 22.64 -11.71
N GLY A 71 3.16 23.48 -11.90
CA GLY A 71 3.12 24.50 -12.94
C GLY A 71 3.79 25.76 -12.42
N ALA A 72 5.11 25.73 -12.24
CA ALA A 72 5.88 26.91 -11.94
C ALA A 72 5.97 27.80 -13.20
N THR A 73 5.13 28.84 -13.26
CA THR A 73 5.41 30.03 -14.06
C THR A 73 5.40 31.22 -13.13
N LEU A 74 6.58 31.57 -12.63
CA LEU A 74 6.79 32.87 -11.97
C LEU A 74 6.93 33.91 -13.08
N THR A 75 5.82 34.58 -13.41
CA THR A 75 5.89 35.86 -14.12
C THR A 75 6.33 36.91 -13.12
N ILE A 76 7.63 37.23 -13.13
CA ILE A 76 8.19 38.39 -12.43
C ILE A 76 7.78 39.63 -13.23
N THR A 77 6.83 40.41 -12.72
CA THR A 77 6.59 41.78 -13.18
C THR A 77 7.69 42.67 -12.61
N PRO A 78 8.39 43.48 -13.42
CA PRO A 78 9.26 44.52 -12.92
C PRO A 78 8.42 45.76 -12.65
N GLU A 79 8.03 45.97 -11.40
CA GLU A 79 7.37 47.19 -10.96
C GLU A 79 8.20 47.84 -9.85
N GLU A 80 9.05 48.76 -10.33
CA GLU A 80 9.44 50.06 -9.77
C GLU A 80 9.32 50.28 -8.25
N ALA A 81 10.47 50.68 -7.66
CA ALA A 81 10.71 52.02 -7.10
C ALA A 81 11.32 52.00 -5.68
N THR A 82 12.61 52.29 -5.62
CA THR A 82 13.18 53.13 -4.54
C THR A 82 14.22 54.09 -5.13
N PRO A 83 14.01 55.41 -5.07
CA PRO A 83 15.07 56.36 -5.33
C PRO A 83 16.02 56.51 -4.13
N VAL A 84 17.28 56.68 -4.50
CA VAL A 84 18.49 56.99 -3.72
C VAL A 84 18.29 58.14 -2.72
N MET A 85 18.80 57.99 -1.49
CA MET A 85 19.11 59.10 -0.60
C MET A 85 20.62 59.37 -0.60
N ILE A 86 21.03 60.59 -0.94
CA ILE A 86 22.35 61.20 -0.67
C ILE A 86 22.07 62.59 -0.10
#